data_AF-A0A5E7MXZ8-F1
#
_entry.id   AF-A0A5E7MXZ8-F1
#
_cell.length_a   1.000
_cell.length_b   1.000
_cell.length_c   1.000
_cell.angle_alpha   90.00
_cell.angle_beta   90.00
_cell.angle_gamma   90.00
#
_symmetry.space_group_name_H-M   'P 1'
#
loop_
_entity.id
_entity.type
_entity.pdbx_description
1 polymer ?
#
loop_
_entity_poly.entity_id
_entity_poly.type
_entity_poly.pdbx_seq_one_letter_code
_entity_poly.pdbx_strand_id
1 'polypeptide(L)'
;MENSKFGGSNTQLSIPARLSSLNGGERIDVTLDDGTTVSGLFVSYEDNKLKLTLVGTDHDKEILVKTIKDLRVPQITAKAR
;
A
#
# COMPACT_ATOMS: atom_id res chain seq x y z
N MET A 1 -13.11 -30.94 -24.40
CA MET A 1 -13.26 -29.52 -24.04
C MET A 1 -13.31 -29.46 -22.52
N GLU A 2 -12.15 -29.35 -21.87
CA GLU A 2 -12.10 -29.12 -20.43
C GLU A 2 -12.18 -27.62 -20.19
N ASN A 3 -13.25 -27.23 -19.53
CA ASN A 3 -13.65 -25.85 -19.34
C ASN A 3 -12.66 -25.15 -18.38
N SER A 4 -12.20 -23.98 -18.80
CA SER A 4 -11.26 -23.11 -18.11
C SER A 4 -11.58 -22.94 -16.62
N LYS A 5 -10.83 -23.62 -15.76
CA LYS A 5 -10.71 -23.22 -14.35
C LYS A 5 -9.52 -22.28 -14.25
N PHE A 6 -9.68 -21.05 -14.77
CA PHE A 6 -8.93 -19.91 -14.27
C PHE A 6 -9.37 -19.71 -12.81
N GLY A 7 -8.81 -20.53 -11.91
CA GLY A 7 -8.72 -20.20 -10.50
C GLY A 7 -7.75 -19.04 -10.40
N GLY A 8 -8.23 -17.84 -10.74
CA GLY A 8 -7.53 -16.61 -10.48
C GLY A 8 -7.36 -16.53 -8.97
N SER A 9 -6.21 -17.01 -8.51
CA SER A 9 -5.70 -16.72 -7.18
C SER A 9 -5.66 -15.20 -7.09
N ASN A 10 -6.73 -14.60 -6.56
CA ASN A 10 -6.64 -13.32 -5.88
C ASN A 10 -5.78 -13.59 -4.63
N THR A 11 -4.50 -13.88 -4.83
CA THR A 11 -3.49 -13.81 -3.79
C THR A 11 -3.45 -12.36 -3.40
N GLN A 12 -4.30 -12.01 -2.44
CA GLN A 12 -4.16 -10.78 -1.68
C GLN A 12 -2.77 -10.87 -1.07
N LEU A 13 -1.81 -10.24 -1.74
CA LEU A 13 -0.43 -10.17 -1.28
C LEU A 13 -0.45 -9.63 0.15
N SER A 14 0.31 -10.26 1.04
CA SER A 14 0.50 -9.75 2.39
C SER A 14 0.93 -8.28 2.32
N ILE A 15 0.54 -7.46 3.30
CA ILE A 15 0.93 -6.05 3.39
C ILE A 15 2.43 -5.82 3.06
N PRO A 16 3.40 -6.56 3.64
CA PRO A 16 4.82 -6.39 3.30
C PRO A 16 5.13 -6.68 1.82
N ALA A 17 4.50 -7.69 1.22
CA ALA A 17 4.70 -8.00 -0.21
C ALA A 17 4.09 -6.92 -1.12
N ARG A 18 2.97 -6.32 -0.71
CA ARG A 18 2.39 -5.16 -1.41
C ARG A 18 3.33 -3.96 -1.32
N LEU A 19 3.85 -3.66 -0.12
CA LEU A 19 4.80 -2.55 0.10
C LEU A 19 6.09 -2.72 -0.71
N SER A 20 6.67 -3.93 -0.75
CA SER A 20 7.83 -4.22 -1.59
C SER A 20 7.56 -4.10 -3.09
N SER A 21 6.29 -4.11 -3.52
CA SER A 21 5.92 -3.92 -4.93
C SER A 21 5.64 -2.45 -5.28
N LEU A 22 5.63 -1.55 -4.29
CA LEU A 22 5.37 -0.12 -4.52
C LEU A 22 6.63 0.60 -4.99
N ASN A 23 6.42 1.61 -5.80
CA ASN A 23 7.48 2.51 -6.22
C ASN A 23 7.50 3.76 -5.32
N GLY A 24 8.71 4.26 -5.07
CA GLY A 24 8.90 5.54 -4.38
C GLY A 24 8.11 6.66 -5.06
N GLY A 25 7.34 7.42 -4.28
CA GLY A 25 6.44 8.47 -4.74
C GLY A 25 4.99 8.04 -4.98
N GLU A 26 4.65 6.76 -4.87
CA GLU A 26 3.26 6.31 -5.03
C GLU A 26 2.38 6.73 -3.86
N ARG A 27 1.18 7.27 -4.16
CA ARG A 27 0.23 7.60 -3.10
C ARG A 27 -0.34 6.33 -2.50
N ILE A 28 -0.33 6.24 -1.16
CA ILE A 28 -0.89 5.14 -0.39
C ILE A 28 -1.74 5.63 0.77
N ASP A 29 -2.74 4.83 1.10
CA ASP A 29 -3.59 4.96 2.28
C ASP A 29 -3.36 3.74 3.19
N VAL A 30 -2.93 4.02 4.41
CA VAL A 30 -2.54 3.01 5.40
C VAL A 30 -3.52 3.09 6.55
N THR A 31 -4.31 2.05 6.78
CA THR A 31 -5.18 1.96 7.94
C THR A 31 -4.49 1.17 9.04
N LEU A 32 -4.33 1.78 10.20
CA LEU A 32 -3.73 1.17 11.38
C LEU A 32 -4.73 0.28 12.14
N ASP A 33 -4.24 -0.54 13.06
CA ASP A 33 -5.06 -1.42 13.89
C ASP A 33 -6.07 -0.66 14.76
N ASP A 34 -5.67 0.52 15.24
CA ASP A 34 -6.50 1.49 15.98
C ASP A 34 -7.61 2.13 15.10
N GLY A 35 -7.61 1.88 13.79
CA GLY A 35 -8.56 2.45 12.84
C GLY A 35 -8.16 3.80 12.28
N THR A 36 -7.06 4.38 12.78
CA THR A 36 -6.45 5.59 12.20
C THR A 36 -5.99 5.33 10.76
N THR A 37 -6.45 6.14 9.80
CA THR A 37 -5.97 6.10 8.41
C THR A 37 -4.95 7.19 8.16
N VAL A 38 -3.79 6.81 7.62
CA VAL A 38 -2.69 7.71 7.25
C VAL A 38 -2.50 7.66 5.74
N SER A 39 -2.66 8.82 5.09
CA SER A 39 -2.46 8.97 3.66
C SER A 39 -1.15 9.70 3.36
N GLY A 40 -0.34 9.16 2.46
CA GLY A 40 0.95 9.76 2.11
C GLY A 40 1.50 9.25 0.79
N LEU A 41 2.71 9.67 0.48
CA LEU A 41 3.51 9.14 -0.61
C LEU A 41 4.47 8.09 -0.06
N PHE A 42 4.46 6.89 -0.61
CA PHE A 42 5.40 5.82 -0.28
C PHE A 42 6.83 6.30 -0.55
N VAL A 43 7.73 6.14 0.42
CA VAL A 43 9.15 6.49 0.27
C VAL A 43 9.97 5.21 0.17
N SER A 44 9.88 4.37 1.19
CA SER A 44 10.59 3.10 1.26
C SER A 44 9.93 2.16 2.29
N TYR A 45 10.30 0.89 2.22
CA TYR A 45 9.90 -0.13 3.19
C TYR A 45 11.13 -0.96 3.57
N GLU A 46 11.63 -0.74 4.78
CA GLU A 46 12.83 -1.40 5.33
C GLU A 46 12.59 -1.74 6.80
N ASP A 47 13.24 -2.79 7.33
CA ASP A 47 13.15 -3.18 8.75
C ASP A 47 11.71 -3.33 9.31
N ASN A 48 10.77 -3.80 8.48
CA ASN A 48 9.34 -3.88 8.82
C ASN A 48 8.71 -2.51 9.17
N LYS A 49 9.31 -1.41 8.70
CA LYS A 49 8.82 -0.05 8.82
C LYS A 49 8.52 0.52 7.44
N LEU A 50 7.29 0.98 7.29
CA LEU A 50 6.87 1.77 6.15
C LEU A 50 7.26 3.23 6.38
N LYS A 51 8.07 3.79 5.49
CA LYS A 51 8.33 5.22 5.42
C LYS A 51 7.43 5.85 4.36
N LEU A 52 6.66 6.85 4.76
CA LEU A 52 5.82 7.63 3.85
C LEU A 52 5.93 9.12 4.13
N THR A 53 5.84 9.95 3.10
CA THR A 53 5.76 11.41 3.24
C THR A 53 4.30 11.81 3.34
N LEU A 54 3.92 12.51 4.41
CA LEU A 54 2.55 12.93 4.63
C LEU A 54 2.15 14.02 3.61
N VAL A 55 1.01 13.84 2.94
CA VAL A 55 0.60 14.76 1.88
C VAL A 55 0.21 16.11 2.46
N GLY A 56 0.73 17.19 1.86
CA GLY A 56 0.53 18.55 2.35
C GLY A 56 1.52 18.96 3.44
N THR A 57 2.50 18.09 3.73
CA THR A 57 3.64 18.40 4.60
C THR A 57 4.92 17.87 3.98
N ASP A 58 6.06 18.48 4.28
CA ASP A 58 7.37 17.96 3.89
C ASP A 58 7.94 16.96 4.93
N HIS A 59 7.07 16.43 5.80
CA HIS A 59 7.47 15.53 6.88
C HIS A 59 7.26 14.07 6.49
N ASP A 60 8.31 13.27 6.70
CA ASP A 60 8.21 11.82 6.67
C ASP A 60 7.65 11.26 7.98
N LYS A 61 6.92 10.15 7.83
CA LYS A 61 6.36 9.38 8.93
C LYS A 61 6.73 7.91 8.75
N GLU A 62 7.25 7.33 9.81
CA GLU A 62 7.52 5.90 9.91
C GLU A 62 6.36 5.19 10.60
N ILE A 63 5.88 4.10 10.01
CA ILE A 63 4.79 3.27 10.51
C ILE A 63 5.28 1.82 10.58
N LEU A 64 5.10 1.17 11.73
CA LEU A 64 5.43 -0.24 11.87
C LEU A 64 4.43 -1.09 11.08
N VAL A 65 4.89 -1.97 10.19
CA VAL A 65 3.99 -2.79 9.36
C VAL A 65 3.11 -3.71 10.20
N LYS A 66 3.56 -4.12 11.39
CA LYS A 66 2.75 -4.90 12.34
C LYS A 66 1.47 -4.19 12.81
N THR A 67 1.45 -2.86 12.78
CA THR A 67 0.28 -2.05 13.18
C THR A 67 -0.60 -1.73 11.98
N ILE A 68 -0.22 -2.13 10.76
CA ILE A 68 -1.02 -1.89 9.56
C ILE A 68 -2.07 -2.98 9.45
N LYS A 69 -3.33 -2.56 9.53
CA LYS A 69 -4.51 -3.41 9.35
C LYS A 69 -4.87 -3.55 7.88
N ASP A 70 -4.80 -2.46 7.13
CA ASP A 70 -5.09 -2.44 5.69
C ASP A 70 -4.16 -1.48 4.95
N LEU A 71 -3.77 -1.85 3.74
CA LEU A 71 -3.00 -1.01 2.83
C LEU A 71 -3.77 -0.90 1.52
N ARG A 72 -4.09 0.32 1.16
CA ARG A 72 -4.75 0.65 -0.10
C ARG A 72 -3.86 1.58 -0.91
N VAL A 73 -3.58 1.16 -2.14
CA VAL A 73 -3.01 2.04 -3.15
C VAL A 73 -4.20 2.58 -3.92
N PRO A 74 -4.59 3.86 -3.78
CA PRO A 74 -5.58 4.45 -4.64
C PRO A 74 -5.04 4.35 -6.06
N GLN A 75 -5.61 3.44 -6.84
CA GLN A 75 -5.36 3.43 -8.27
C GLN A 75 -5.93 4.74 -8.78
N ILE A 76 -5.05 5.71 -9.03
CA ILE A 76 -5.32 6.77 -9.98
C ILE A 76 -5.51 6.02 -11.29
N THR A 77 -6.74 5.61 -11.57
CA THR A 77 -7.19 5.42 -12.93
C THR A 77 -6.96 6.79 -13.54
N ALA A 78 -5.77 6.99 -14.11
CA ALA A 78 -5.53 8.03 -15.08
C ALA A 78 -6.55 7.75 -16.17
N LYS A 79 -7.72 8.36 -16.03
CA LYS A 79 -8.77 8.31 -17.01
C LYS A 79 -8.17 9.05 -18.19
N ALA A 80 -7.49 8.30 -19.06
CA ALA A 80 -7.02 8.78 -20.34
C ALA A 80 -8.23 9.44 -21.00
N ARG A 81 -8.18 10.76 -21.08
CA ARG A 81 -9.13 11.59 -21.81
C ARG A 81 -8.60 11.75 -23.22
#